data_AF-X0Y0Q3-F1
#
_entry.id   AF-X0Y0Q3-F1
#
_cell.length_a   1.000
_cell.length_b   1.000
_cell.length_c   1.000
_cell.angle_alpha   90.00
_cell.angle_beta   90.00
_cell.angle_gamma   90.00
#
_symmetry.space_group_name_H-M   'P 1'
#
loop_
_entity.id
_entity.type
_entity.pdbx_description
1 polymer ?
#
loop_
_entity_poly.entity_id
_entity_poly.type
_entity_poly.pdbx_seq_one_letter_code
_entity_poly.pdbx_strand_id
1 'polypeptide(L)'
;AFTLLEMLIVIAIIAILAGLVLPSLTGARERSRTLVCLTHLRELGAGWQMYADQNDSAIVPARMYEKDGGKSNAANFYDVGNGMKYRPRWIATLGAQVGVFAFNQPTGFDAPSKGGEPPSYDRQDYDNDVYTCPIVSHWRDERNHAYGYNYQFLGNARQTNDEFHNYPVKTHRIKAPAGTVLAADSIGTAASFAMVYRLPYEKLGDDNNKREGNHGYTLDPPRLTDECDRGTD
;
A
#
# COMPACT_ATOMS: atom_id res chain seq x y z
N ALA A 1 -26.47 18.99 -53.35
CA ALA A 1 -26.66 17.58 -52.94
C ALA A 1 -25.31 17.03 -52.54
N PHE A 2 -25.21 16.34 -51.40
CA PHE A 2 -23.97 15.76 -50.88
C PHE A 2 -23.77 14.37 -51.49
N THR A 3 -22.54 13.99 -51.84
CA THR A 3 -22.25 12.72 -52.52
C THR A 3 -21.73 11.66 -51.55
N LEU A 4 -21.94 10.38 -51.89
CA LEU A 4 -21.42 9.23 -51.13
C LEU A 4 -19.89 9.24 -51.09
N LEU A 5 -19.23 9.73 -52.14
CA LEU A 5 -17.78 9.83 -52.22
C LEU A 5 -17.22 10.83 -51.20
N GLU A 6 -17.86 11.99 -51.06
CA GLU A 6 -17.44 12.99 -50.08
C GLU A 6 -17.55 12.45 -48.65
N MET A 7 -18.60 11.69 -48.33
CA MET A 7 -18.72 11.01 -47.04
C MET A 7 -17.67 9.91 -46.84
N LEU A 8 -17.33 9.16 -47.88
CA LEU A 8 -16.31 8.10 -47.81
C LEU A 8 -14.90 8.66 -47.52
N ILE A 9 -14.52 9.73 -48.21
CA ILE A 9 -13.20 10.38 -48.01
C ILE A 9 -13.10 10.93 -46.58
N VAL A 10 -14.18 11.54 -46.07
CA VAL A 10 -14.20 12.07 -44.70
C VAL A 10 -14.00 10.97 -43.68
N ILE A 11 -14.72 9.84 -43.80
CA ILE A 11 -14.56 8.71 -42.88
C ILE A 11 -13.16 8.10 -43.00
N ALA A 12 -12.60 8.00 -44.21
CA ALA A 12 -11.24 7.51 -44.43
C ALA A 12 -10.19 8.38 -43.72
N ILE A 13 -10.31 9.70 -43.81
CA ILE A 13 -9.42 10.65 -43.11
C ILE A 13 -9.56 10.51 -41.59
N ILE A 14 -10.80 10.45 -41.08
CA ILE A 14 -11.05 10.25 -39.63
C ILE A 14 -10.43 8.93 -39.15
N ALA A 15 -10.54 7.85 -39.92
CA ALA A 15 -9.97 6.55 -39.56
C ALA A 15 -8.43 6.58 -39.49
N ILE A 16 -7.76 7.25 -40.43
CA ILE A 16 -6.30 7.42 -40.42
C ILE A 16 -5.87 8.24 -39.20
N LEU A 17 -6.52 9.38 -38.95
CA LEU A 17 -6.21 10.25 -37.81
C LEU A 17 -6.44 9.52 -36.48
N ALA A 18 -7.57 8.81 -36.34
CA ALA A 18 -7.87 8.02 -35.16
C ALA A 18 -6.83 6.91 -34.94
N GLY A 19 -6.40 6.23 -36.00
CA GLY A 19 -5.37 5.19 -35.95
C GLY A 19 -4.02 5.69 -35.41
N LEU A 20 -3.66 6.94 -35.67
CA LEU A 20 -2.43 7.56 -35.14
C LEU A 20 -2.59 8.04 -33.69
N VAL A 21 -3.80 8.47 -33.29
CA VAL A 21 -4.06 8.99 -31.94
C VAL A 21 -4.17 7.87 -30.89
N LEU A 22 -4.78 6.73 -31.22
CA LEU A 22 -5.01 5.63 -30.29
C LEU A 22 -3.75 5.13 -29.55
N PRO A 23 -2.61 4.82 -30.21
CA PRO A 23 -1.40 4.36 -29.52
C PRO A 23 -0.76 5.44 -28.65
N SER A 24 -0.90 6.72 -29.02
CA SER A 24 -0.40 7.84 -28.19
C SER A 24 -1.24 8.01 -26.92
N LEU A 25 -2.55 7.77 -27.03
CA LEU A 25 -3.50 7.94 -25.93
C LEU A 25 -3.36 6.84 -24.86
N THR A 26 -3.03 5.61 -25.24
CA THR A 26 -2.79 4.52 -24.26
C THR A 26 -1.57 4.82 -23.39
N GLY A 27 -0.45 5.21 -24.00
CA GLY A 27 0.76 5.60 -23.27
C GLY A 27 0.55 6.85 -22.40
N ALA A 28 -0.21 7.83 -22.86
CA ALA A 28 -0.55 9.02 -22.07
C ALA A 28 -1.40 8.67 -20.83
N ARG A 29 -2.37 7.76 -20.98
CA ARG A 29 -3.21 7.28 -19.87
C ARG A 29 -2.41 6.51 -18.82
N GLU A 30 -1.49 5.65 -19.25
CA GLU A 30 -0.62 4.91 -18.34
C GLU A 30 0.27 5.83 -17.52
N ARG A 31 0.96 6.78 -18.18
CA ARG A 31 1.78 7.79 -17.50
C ARG A 31 0.96 8.63 -16.52
N SER A 32 -0.27 9.00 -16.89
CA SER A 32 -1.19 9.72 -16.00
C SER A 32 -1.49 8.92 -14.73
N ARG A 33 -1.80 7.62 -14.87
CA ARG A 33 -2.02 6.72 -13.72
C ARG A 33 -0.77 6.61 -12.83
N THR A 34 0.42 6.50 -13.42
CA THR A 34 1.68 6.48 -12.67
C THR A 34 1.88 7.78 -11.89
N LEU A 35 1.59 8.94 -12.51
CA LEU A 35 1.68 10.23 -11.82
C LEU A 35 0.73 10.31 -10.63
N VAL A 36 -0.50 9.77 -10.75
CA VAL A 36 -1.43 9.67 -9.63
C VAL A 36 -0.87 8.80 -8.50
N CYS A 37 -0.30 7.63 -8.81
CA CYS A 37 0.34 6.79 -7.78
C CYS A 37 1.47 7.53 -7.04
N LEU A 38 2.30 8.28 -7.78
CA LEU A 38 3.38 9.07 -7.19
C LEU A 38 2.86 10.21 -6.31
N THR A 39 1.74 10.84 -6.69
CA THR A 39 1.10 11.88 -5.88
C THR A 39 0.55 11.30 -4.58
N HIS A 40 -0.22 10.21 -4.66
CA HIS A 40 -0.73 9.50 -3.48
C HIS A 40 0.42 9.07 -2.55
N LEU A 41 1.49 8.47 -3.08
CA LEU A 41 2.67 8.09 -2.30
C LEU A 41 3.31 9.29 -1.58
N ARG A 42 3.39 10.46 -2.24
CA ARG A 42 3.92 11.69 -1.62
C ARG A 42 3.01 12.20 -0.51
N GLU A 43 1.69 12.13 -0.67
CA GLU A 43 0.71 12.52 0.35
C GLU A 43 0.84 11.63 1.61
N LEU A 44 0.91 10.31 1.42
CA LEU A 44 1.15 9.36 2.51
C LEU A 44 2.54 9.60 3.16
N GLY A 45 3.54 9.86 2.32
CA GLY A 45 4.91 10.23 2.69
C GLY A 45 4.98 11.43 3.64
N ALA A 46 4.27 12.49 3.28
CA ALA A 46 4.16 13.69 4.10
C ALA A 46 3.50 13.39 5.44
N GLY A 47 2.44 12.57 5.46
CA GLY A 47 1.78 12.16 6.70
C GLY A 47 2.72 11.47 7.69
N TRP A 48 3.60 10.57 7.22
CA TRP A 48 4.59 9.93 8.08
C TRP A 48 5.60 10.90 8.69
N GLN A 49 6.07 11.88 7.91
CA GLN A 49 7.01 12.89 8.40
C GLN A 49 6.34 13.82 9.41
N MET A 50 5.14 14.31 9.10
CA MET A 50 4.35 15.15 10.01
C MET A 50 4.09 14.47 11.35
N TYR A 51 3.81 13.16 11.33
CA TYR A 51 3.66 12.39 12.56
C TYR A 51 4.96 12.39 13.38
N ALA A 52 6.10 12.11 12.75
CA ALA A 52 7.38 12.09 13.46
C ALA A 52 7.67 13.46 14.08
N ASP A 53 7.43 14.56 13.35
CA ASP A 53 7.62 15.92 13.85
C ASP A 53 6.75 16.22 15.08
N GLN A 54 5.51 15.72 15.09
CA GLN A 54 4.56 15.94 16.20
C GLN A 54 4.74 14.99 17.38
N ASN A 55 5.39 13.85 17.19
CA ASN A 55 5.50 12.79 18.19
C ASN A 55 6.95 12.54 18.63
N ASP A 56 7.63 13.61 19.07
CA ASP A 56 9.00 13.56 19.61
C ASP A 56 9.97 12.83 18.66
N SER A 57 9.89 13.12 17.35
CA SER A 57 10.71 12.49 16.32
C SER A 57 10.58 10.96 16.24
N ALA A 58 9.52 10.36 16.80
CA ALA A 58 9.28 8.94 16.72
C ALA A 58 8.62 8.59 15.38
N ILE A 59 9.24 7.67 14.66
CA ILE A 59 8.72 7.21 13.39
C ILE A 59 7.56 6.23 13.65
N VAL A 60 6.60 6.22 12.73
CA VAL A 60 5.41 5.38 12.81
C VAL A 60 5.77 3.89 12.87
N PRO A 61 5.11 3.10 13.73
CA PRO A 61 5.13 1.66 13.57
C PRO A 61 4.18 1.29 12.43
N ALA A 62 4.67 0.75 11.33
CA ALA A 62 3.83 0.49 10.14
C ALA A 62 2.54 -0.30 10.46
N ARG A 63 2.66 -1.22 11.43
CA ARG A 63 1.55 -1.92 12.07
C ARG A 63 1.51 -1.63 13.57
N MET A 64 0.30 -1.51 14.11
CA MET A 64 0.09 -1.52 15.55
C MET A 64 0.43 -2.89 16.15
N TYR A 65 1.10 -2.86 17.29
CA TYR A 65 1.38 -4.05 18.11
C TYR A 65 0.07 -4.77 18.50
N GLU A 66 0.10 -6.11 18.53
CA GLU A 66 -1.02 -6.92 19.02
C GLU A 66 -0.85 -7.17 20.52
N LYS A 67 -1.77 -6.65 21.32
CA LYS A 67 -1.86 -6.99 22.74
C LYS A 67 -2.49 -8.36 22.93
N ASP A 68 -2.20 -9.00 24.06
CA ASP A 68 -2.79 -10.28 24.46
C ASP A 68 -4.31 -10.32 24.32
N GLY A 69 -4.85 -11.48 23.95
CA GLY A 69 -6.28 -11.67 23.71
C GLY A 69 -6.76 -11.25 22.32
N GLY A 70 -5.87 -10.75 21.45
CA GLY A 70 -6.16 -10.52 20.02
C GLY A 70 -7.46 -9.75 19.80
N LYS A 71 -8.35 -10.29 18.95
CA LYS A 71 -9.67 -9.69 18.65
C LYS A 71 -10.65 -9.62 19.83
N SER A 72 -10.42 -10.40 20.88
CA SER A 72 -11.24 -10.35 22.09
C SER A 72 -10.80 -9.23 23.04
N ASN A 73 -9.64 -8.61 22.79
CA ASN A 73 -9.15 -7.47 23.55
C ASN A 73 -9.54 -6.15 22.85
N ALA A 74 -10.41 -5.38 23.50
CA ALA A 74 -10.83 -4.07 22.99
C ALA A 74 -9.67 -3.08 22.78
N ALA A 75 -8.55 -3.26 23.48
CA ALA A 75 -7.36 -2.42 23.33
C ALA A 75 -6.60 -2.64 22.01
N ASN A 76 -7.01 -3.62 21.19
CA ASN A 76 -6.52 -3.84 19.83
C ASN A 76 -7.40 -3.17 18.76
N PHE A 77 -8.45 -2.44 19.16
CA PHE A 77 -9.31 -1.67 18.26
C PHE A 77 -8.98 -0.19 18.36
N TYR A 78 -8.92 0.46 17.21
CA TYR A 78 -8.49 1.85 17.07
C TYR A 78 -9.53 2.62 16.28
N ASP A 79 -9.78 3.85 16.68
CA ASP A 79 -10.62 4.78 15.94
C ASP A 79 -9.88 5.22 14.67
N VAL A 80 -10.51 5.02 13.51
CA VAL A 80 -10.02 5.49 12.20
C VAL A 80 -10.83 6.68 11.67
N GLY A 81 -11.51 7.39 12.57
CA GLY A 81 -12.24 8.64 12.34
C GLY A 81 -13.71 8.43 11.97
N ASN A 82 -14.05 7.33 11.29
CA ASN A 82 -15.42 6.97 10.91
C ASN A 82 -15.85 5.60 11.43
N GLY A 83 -15.18 5.09 12.47
CA GLY A 83 -15.50 3.82 13.11
C GLY A 83 -14.29 3.17 13.77
N MET A 84 -14.54 2.10 14.52
CA MET A 84 -13.49 1.29 15.12
C MET A 84 -12.98 0.25 14.13
N LYS A 85 -11.67 0.08 14.06
CA LYS A 85 -11.00 -0.95 13.25
C LYS A 85 -10.08 -1.79 14.12
N TYR A 86 -10.12 -3.11 13.94
CA TYR A 86 -9.11 -3.99 14.55
C TYR A 86 -7.76 -3.80 13.88
N ARG A 87 -6.74 -3.47 14.67
CA ARG A 87 -5.32 -3.32 14.28
C ARG A 87 -5.11 -2.73 12.86
N PRO A 88 -5.64 -1.53 12.58
CA PRO A 88 -5.39 -0.87 11.30
C PRO A 88 -3.90 -0.63 11.09
N ARG A 89 -3.54 -0.35 9.85
CA ARG A 89 -2.22 0.21 9.56
C ARG A 89 -2.15 1.63 10.05
N TRP A 90 -0.96 2.02 10.51
CA TRP A 90 -0.78 3.34 11.09
C TRP A 90 -1.17 4.46 10.14
N ILE A 91 -0.94 4.26 8.84
CA ILE A 91 -1.32 5.23 7.83
C ILE A 91 -2.85 5.43 7.72
N ALA A 92 -3.65 4.41 8.05
CA ALA A 92 -5.11 4.52 8.09
C ALA A 92 -5.57 5.40 9.27
N THR A 93 -4.85 5.38 10.40
CA THR A 93 -5.17 6.27 11.53
C THR A 93 -4.73 7.70 11.32
N LEU A 94 -3.67 7.94 10.54
CA LEU A 94 -3.26 9.31 10.19
C LEU A 94 -4.28 10.01 9.29
N GLY A 95 -4.86 9.29 8.32
CA GLY A 95 -5.88 9.85 7.43
C GLY A 95 -7.10 10.38 8.16
N ALA A 96 -7.49 9.73 9.26
CA ALA A 96 -8.57 10.17 10.13
C ALA A 96 -8.39 11.62 10.63
N GLN A 97 -7.15 12.02 10.90
CA GLN A 97 -6.83 13.36 11.44
C GLN A 97 -7.03 14.46 10.40
N VAL A 98 -6.97 14.13 9.11
CA VAL A 98 -7.12 15.07 8.00
C VAL A 98 -8.42 14.86 7.22
N GLY A 99 -9.34 14.03 7.74
CA GLY A 99 -10.63 13.75 7.10
C GLY A 99 -10.54 12.86 5.86
N VAL A 100 -9.44 12.14 5.67
CA VAL A 100 -9.23 11.20 4.56
C VAL A 100 -9.34 9.78 5.12
N PHE A 101 -10.55 9.25 5.17
CA PHE A 101 -10.81 7.93 5.76
C PHE A 101 -10.39 6.82 4.81
N ALA A 102 -9.63 5.84 5.30
CA ALA A 102 -9.12 4.73 4.50
C ALA A 102 -10.21 3.71 4.10
N PHE A 103 -11.26 3.60 4.92
CA PHE A 103 -12.37 2.67 4.78
C PHE A 103 -13.69 3.44 4.75
N ASN A 104 -14.65 3.02 3.93
CA ASN A 104 -16.01 3.56 3.98
C ASN A 104 -16.76 3.03 5.21
N GLN A 105 -16.51 1.76 5.55
CA GLN A 105 -17.08 1.06 6.70
C GLN A 105 -15.97 0.26 7.39
N PRO A 106 -15.30 0.83 8.40
CA PRO A 106 -14.26 0.14 9.13
C PRO A 106 -14.79 -1.15 9.79
N THR A 107 -14.04 -2.25 9.65
CA THR A 107 -14.40 -3.52 10.28
C THR A 107 -14.07 -3.51 11.78
N GLY A 108 -15.07 -3.16 12.58
CA GLY A 108 -15.05 -3.23 14.05
C GLY A 108 -15.45 -4.61 14.59
N PHE A 109 -16.01 -4.63 15.80
CA PHE A 109 -16.48 -5.86 16.47
C PHE A 109 -17.53 -6.66 15.66
N ASP A 110 -18.29 -5.99 14.78
CA ASP A 110 -19.48 -6.53 14.12
C ASP A 110 -19.30 -6.77 12.60
N ALA A 111 -18.06 -6.86 12.11
CA ALA A 111 -17.80 -6.99 10.68
C ALA A 111 -18.30 -8.34 10.11
N PRO A 112 -19.17 -8.35 9.08
CA PRO A 112 -19.63 -9.58 8.46
C PRO A 112 -18.48 -10.26 7.68
N SER A 113 -18.43 -11.59 7.72
CA SER A 113 -17.59 -12.38 6.83
C SER A 113 -17.96 -12.09 5.37
N LYS A 114 -17.05 -11.49 4.60
CA LYS A 114 -17.22 -11.39 3.15
C LYS A 114 -16.69 -12.67 2.51
N GLY A 115 -17.56 -13.39 1.79
CA GLY A 115 -17.14 -14.42 0.82
C GLY A 115 -16.66 -15.76 1.39
N GLY A 116 -17.19 -16.22 2.53
CA GLY A 116 -16.81 -17.53 3.10
C GLY A 116 -15.45 -17.55 3.78
N GLU A 117 -14.75 -16.41 3.83
CA GLU A 117 -13.58 -16.23 4.69
C GLU A 117 -14.06 -15.99 6.14
N PRO A 118 -13.44 -16.61 7.16
CA PRO A 118 -13.69 -16.23 8.54
C PRO A 118 -13.44 -14.72 8.67
N PRO A 119 -14.24 -13.97 9.46
CA PRO A 119 -14.15 -12.51 9.51
C PRO A 119 -12.71 -12.09 9.77
N SER A 120 -12.07 -11.59 8.72
CA SER A 120 -10.70 -11.10 8.75
C SER A 120 -10.76 -9.68 9.30
N TYR A 121 -10.95 -9.58 10.62
CA TYR A 121 -10.83 -8.31 11.34
C TYR A 121 -9.48 -7.63 11.05
N ASP A 122 -8.48 -8.44 10.66
CA ASP A 122 -7.08 -8.07 10.47
C ASP A 122 -6.69 -7.67 9.04
N ARG A 123 -7.54 -7.94 8.05
CA ARG A 123 -7.34 -7.53 6.65
C ARG A 123 -8.63 -7.02 6.01
N GLN A 124 -8.67 -5.73 5.74
CA GLN A 124 -9.72 -5.02 5.01
C GLN A 124 -9.11 -4.33 3.79
N ASP A 125 -9.85 -4.25 2.67
CA ASP A 125 -9.38 -3.47 1.52
C ASP A 125 -9.62 -1.98 1.76
N TYR A 126 -8.68 -1.14 1.36
CA TYR A 126 -8.87 0.29 1.30
C TYR A 126 -9.93 0.65 0.25
N ASP A 127 -10.91 1.43 0.68
CA ASP A 127 -11.96 1.96 -0.19
C ASP A 127 -11.53 3.29 -0.83
N ASN A 128 -10.64 4.03 -0.16
CA ASN A 128 -10.21 5.36 -0.57
C ASN A 128 -9.04 5.31 -1.55
N ASP A 129 -9.16 6.09 -2.62
CA ASP A 129 -8.22 6.09 -3.74
C ASP A 129 -6.81 6.55 -3.34
N VAL A 130 -6.66 7.45 -2.36
CA VAL A 130 -5.36 7.93 -1.86
C VAL A 130 -4.49 6.77 -1.36
N TYR A 131 -5.11 5.69 -0.85
CA TYR A 131 -4.41 4.52 -0.33
C TYR A 131 -4.13 3.45 -1.40
N THR A 132 -4.57 3.67 -2.64
CA THR A 132 -4.45 2.70 -3.72
C THR A 132 -3.68 3.31 -4.91
N CYS A 133 -3.01 2.46 -5.68
CA CYS A 133 -2.31 2.88 -6.89
C CYS A 133 -3.15 2.49 -8.12
N PRO A 134 -3.58 3.45 -8.96
CA PRO A 134 -4.36 3.16 -10.17
C PRO A 134 -3.70 2.23 -11.19
N ILE A 135 -2.38 2.04 -11.14
CA ILE A 135 -1.67 1.06 -11.98
C ILE A 135 -1.99 -0.38 -11.55
N VAL A 136 -2.13 -0.60 -10.24
CA VAL A 136 -2.48 -1.89 -9.63
C VAL A 136 -3.79 -1.75 -8.86
N SER A 137 -4.84 -1.24 -9.51
CA SER A 137 -6.11 -0.89 -8.86
C SER A 137 -6.83 -2.06 -8.18
N HIS A 138 -6.46 -3.30 -8.51
CA HIS A 138 -6.96 -4.52 -7.87
C HIS A 138 -6.28 -4.80 -6.53
N TRP A 139 -5.10 -4.24 -6.30
CA TRP A 139 -4.27 -4.45 -5.13
C TRP A 139 -4.60 -3.40 -4.05
N ARG A 140 -5.65 -3.68 -3.28
CA ARG A 140 -6.25 -2.73 -2.32
C ARG A 140 -6.14 -3.15 -0.85
N ASP A 141 -5.55 -4.30 -0.55
CA ASP A 141 -5.47 -4.85 0.80
C ASP A 141 -4.72 -3.93 1.76
N GLU A 142 -5.30 -3.61 2.93
CA GLU A 142 -4.65 -2.72 3.90
C GLU A 142 -3.32 -3.28 4.39
N ARG A 143 -3.25 -4.62 4.53
CA ARG A 143 -2.09 -5.30 5.06
C ARG A 143 -0.97 -5.21 4.05
N ASN A 144 -1.18 -5.61 2.83
CA ASN A 144 -0.16 -5.52 1.82
C ASN A 144 -0.72 -4.58 0.77
N HIS A 145 -0.42 -3.28 0.83
CA HIS A 145 -0.86 -2.33 -0.19
C HIS A 145 0.32 -1.94 -1.08
N ALA A 146 0.04 -1.38 -2.26
CA ALA A 146 1.06 -1.08 -3.27
C ALA A 146 2.12 -0.05 -2.80
N TYR A 147 1.80 0.77 -1.81
CA TYR A 147 2.72 1.76 -1.24
C TYR A 147 3.51 1.15 -0.08
N GLY A 148 4.77 0.83 -0.34
CA GLY A 148 5.74 0.41 0.66
C GLY A 148 6.22 1.58 1.54
N TYR A 149 6.38 1.36 2.85
CA TYR A 149 6.97 2.15 3.92
C TYR A 149 8.06 1.34 4.65
N ASN A 150 9.33 1.69 4.64
CA ASN A 150 10.45 0.88 5.15
C ASN A 150 10.39 0.50 6.66
N TYR A 151 9.55 -0.46 7.04
CA TYR A 151 9.21 -0.73 8.43
C TYR A 151 10.28 -1.50 9.21
N GLN A 152 11.07 -2.38 8.58
CA GLN A 152 12.12 -3.12 9.28
C GLN A 152 13.16 -2.16 9.85
N PHE A 153 13.53 -1.14 9.07
CA PHE A 153 14.53 -0.16 9.45
C PHE A 153 13.94 1.06 10.19
N LEU A 154 12.72 1.49 9.82
CA LEU A 154 12.11 2.73 10.34
C LEU A 154 11.02 2.50 11.38
N GLY A 155 10.80 1.27 11.86
CA GLY A 155 9.91 1.01 12.99
C GLY A 155 9.10 -0.27 12.86
N ASN A 156 9.54 -1.31 13.56
CA ASN A 156 8.86 -2.60 13.64
C ASN A 156 8.41 -2.88 15.08
N ALA A 157 7.13 -2.62 15.36
CA ALA A 157 6.49 -2.85 16.65
C ALA A 157 5.95 -4.29 16.82
N ARG A 158 6.40 -5.25 15.99
CA ARG A 158 6.19 -6.67 16.28
C ARG A 158 6.95 -7.03 17.55
N GLN A 159 6.41 -7.95 18.36
CA GLN A 159 7.13 -8.53 19.48
C GLN A 159 7.42 -10.01 19.27
N THR A 160 8.56 -10.44 19.81
CA THR A 160 8.94 -11.84 20.03
C THR A 160 9.56 -11.91 21.42
N ASN A 161 9.14 -12.86 22.26
CA ASN A 161 9.60 -12.98 23.65
C ASN A 161 9.49 -11.67 24.45
N ASP A 162 8.35 -10.98 24.33
CA ASP A 162 8.04 -9.70 25.00
C ASP A 162 8.95 -8.51 24.62
N GLU A 163 9.82 -8.67 23.61
CA GLU A 163 10.70 -7.62 23.10
C GLU A 163 10.26 -7.15 21.71
N PHE A 164 10.25 -5.84 21.49
CA PHE A 164 10.02 -5.27 20.16
C PHE A 164 11.23 -5.50 19.26
N HIS A 165 10.99 -5.87 17.99
CA HIS A 165 12.08 -6.07 17.03
C HIS A 165 12.90 -4.80 16.78
N ASN A 166 12.24 -3.69 16.41
CA ASN A 166 12.92 -2.41 16.17
C ASN A 166 11.95 -1.24 16.41
N TYR A 167 11.57 -1.02 17.67
CA TYR A 167 10.64 0.06 18.04
C TYR A 167 10.85 0.51 19.50
N PRO A 168 10.79 1.82 19.82
CA PRO A 168 10.62 2.94 18.90
C PRO A 168 11.91 3.30 18.15
N VAL A 169 11.76 3.73 16.90
CA VAL A 169 12.84 4.36 16.12
C VAL A 169 12.63 5.87 16.15
N LYS A 170 13.70 6.60 16.49
CA LYS A 170 13.72 8.07 16.46
C LYS A 170 14.48 8.54 15.22
N THR A 171 14.08 9.64 14.60
CA THR A 171 14.73 10.16 13.37
C THR A 171 16.24 10.36 13.53
N HIS A 172 16.72 10.81 14.72
CA HIS A 172 18.14 10.99 15.00
C HIS A 172 18.95 9.67 15.10
N ARG A 173 18.30 8.51 15.20
CA ARG A 173 18.98 7.20 15.17
C ARG A 173 19.25 6.72 13.75
N ILE A 174 18.67 7.36 12.73
CA ILE A 174 18.94 7.05 11.34
C ILE A 174 20.33 7.57 10.97
N LYS A 175 21.27 6.67 10.71
CA LYS A 175 22.68 7.03 10.42
C LYS A 175 22.85 7.84 9.13
N ALA A 176 22.02 7.56 8.11
CA ALA A 176 22.10 8.18 6.79
C ALA A 176 20.71 8.63 6.31
N PRO A 177 20.11 9.67 6.92
CA PRO A 177 18.72 10.05 6.67
C PRO A 177 18.48 10.42 5.20
N ALA A 178 19.42 11.11 4.56
CA ALA A 178 19.31 11.48 3.14
C ALA A 178 19.39 10.29 2.16
N GLY A 179 19.98 9.17 2.59
CA GLY A 179 20.10 7.95 1.79
C GLY A 179 19.10 6.86 2.16
N THR A 180 18.28 7.09 3.20
CA THR A 180 17.33 6.10 3.69
C THR A 180 15.98 6.29 3.01
N VAL A 181 15.52 5.28 2.28
CA VAL A 181 14.21 5.32 1.64
C VAL A 181 13.13 5.13 2.71
N LEU A 182 12.27 6.13 2.89
CA LEU A 182 11.11 6.08 3.77
C LEU A 182 10.01 5.20 3.19
N ALA A 183 9.68 5.42 1.93
CA ALA A 183 8.56 4.80 1.25
C ALA A 183 8.76 4.79 -0.27
N ALA A 184 8.19 3.80 -0.95
CA ALA A 184 8.25 3.61 -2.40
C ALA A 184 7.04 2.78 -2.86
N ASP A 185 6.71 2.82 -4.14
CA ASP A 185 5.92 1.73 -4.73
C ASP A 185 6.73 0.43 -4.67
N SER A 186 6.09 -0.66 -4.28
CA SER A 186 6.78 -1.94 -4.06
C SER A 186 6.02 -3.07 -4.71
N ILE A 187 6.75 -4.04 -5.25
CA ILE A 187 6.20 -5.33 -5.68
C ILE A 187 6.38 -6.42 -4.61
N GLY A 188 6.86 -6.05 -3.41
CA GLY A 188 7.09 -6.97 -2.29
C GLY A 188 8.24 -7.94 -2.54
N THR A 189 8.17 -9.13 -1.93
CA THR A 189 9.21 -10.17 -2.06
C THR A 189 9.39 -10.70 -3.49
N ALA A 190 8.38 -10.50 -4.36
CA ALA A 190 8.47 -10.79 -5.79
C ALA A 190 9.59 -10.03 -6.51
N ALA A 191 10.09 -8.93 -5.92
CA ALA A 191 11.23 -8.17 -6.45
C ALA A 191 12.49 -9.01 -6.64
N SER A 192 12.69 -10.04 -5.80
CA SER A 192 13.84 -10.94 -5.86
C SER A 192 13.75 -11.96 -7.02
N PHE A 193 12.62 -12.01 -7.74
CA PHE A 193 12.40 -12.95 -8.83
C PHE A 193 12.35 -12.23 -10.18
N ALA A 194 12.83 -12.90 -11.24
CA ALA A 194 12.68 -12.42 -12.61
C ALA A 194 11.20 -12.34 -12.99
N MET A 195 10.85 -11.38 -13.85
CA MET A 195 9.45 -11.06 -14.20
C MET A 195 8.63 -12.29 -14.62
N VAL A 196 9.23 -13.23 -15.37
CA VAL A 196 8.57 -14.46 -15.85
C VAL A 196 8.17 -15.43 -14.74
N TYR A 197 8.76 -15.32 -13.55
CA TYR A 197 8.46 -16.17 -12.39
C TYR A 197 7.56 -15.50 -11.37
N ARG A 198 7.19 -14.23 -11.58
CA ARG A 198 6.32 -13.49 -10.67
C ARG A 198 4.88 -13.96 -10.84
N LEU A 199 4.18 -14.04 -9.72
CA LEU A 199 2.76 -14.38 -9.67
C LEU A 199 1.96 -13.11 -9.33
N PRO A 200 0.72 -12.98 -9.84
CA PRO A 200 -0.12 -11.84 -9.50
C PRO A 200 -0.45 -11.81 -8.01
N TYR A 201 -0.75 -10.61 -7.51
CA TYR A 201 -1.23 -10.40 -6.14
C TYR A 201 -2.50 -11.22 -5.87
N GLU A 202 -2.53 -11.91 -4.73
CA GLU A 202 -3.72 -12.58 -4.19
C GLU A 202 -3.87 -12.25 -2.71
N LYS A 203 -5.11 -11.98 -2.31
CA LYS A 203 -5.45 -11.56 -0.94
C LYS A 203 -5.26 -12.67 0.11
N LEU A 204 -5.17 -13.93 -0.32
CA LEU A 204 -5.17 -15.13 0.52
C LEU A 204 -3.93 -15.27 1.43
N GLY A 205 -2.92 -14.41 1.29
CA GLY A 205 -1.81 -14.35 2.24
C GLY A 205 -1.03 -15.66 2.36
N ASP A 206 -0.90 -16.39 1.25
CA ASP A 206 -0.01 -17.54 1.19
C ASP A 206 1.45 -17.10 1.34
N ASP A 207 2.32 -17.98 1.82
CA ASP A 207 3.75 -17.70 2.01
C ASP A 207 4.55 -17.80 0.69
N ASN A 208 3.90 -17.62 -0.47
CA ASN A 208 4.57 -17.71 -1.77
C ASN A 208 5.28 -16.40 -2.11
N ASN A 209 6.58 -16.35 -1.91
CA ASN A 209 7.41 -15.15 -2.17
C ASN A 209 7.44 -14.69 -3.63
N LYS A 210 6.90 -15.47 -4.57
CA LYS A 210 6.79 -15.07 -5.98
C LYS A 210 5.62 -14.13 -6.26
N ARG A 211 4.65 -14.04 -5.35
CA ARG A 211 3.47 -13.18 -5.52
C ARG A 211 3.80 -11.72 -5.27
N GLU A 212 3.36 -10.88 -6.19
CA GLU A 212 3.37 -9.43 -5.99
C GLU A 212 2.70 -9.09 -4.66
N GLY A 213 3.30 -8.17 -3.91
CA GLY A 213 2.74 -7.71 -2.65
C GLY A 213 2.76 -8.71 -1.51
N ASN A 214 3.31 -9.91 -1.69
CA ASN A 214 3.52 -10.79 -0.55
C ASN A 214 4.56 -10.20 0.41
N HIS A 215 4.39 -10.47 1.71
CA HIS A 215 5.09 -9.77 2.79
C HIS A 215 5.05 -8.25 2.62
N GLY A 216 3.87 -7.72 2.27
CA GLY A 216 3.62 -6.32 1.89
C GLY A 216 3.75 -5.27 2.99
N TYR A 217 4.64 -5.52 3.94
CA TYR A 217 5.45 -4.49 4.53
C TYR A 217 6.81 -4.47 3.81
N THR A 218 6.93 -3.93 2.59
CA THR A 218 7.32 -2.52 2.39
C THR A 218 8.84 -2.31 2.28
N LEU A 219 9.33 -1.99 1.07
CA LEU A 219 10.77 -1.78 0.78
C LEU A 219 11.67 -2.84 1.42
N ASP A 220 11.37 -4.11 1.15
CA ASP A 220 12.34 -5.16 1.46
C ASP A 220 13.59 -4.83 0.64
N PRO A 221 14.79 -4.69 1.23
CA PRO A 221 15.99 -4.74 0.42
C PRO A 221 15.91 -6.03 -0.42
N PRO A 222 16.37 -6.05 -1.68
CA PRO A 222 16.49 -7.32 -2.41
C PRO A 222 17.18 -8.28 -1.45
N ARG A 223 16.65 -9.51 -1.27
CA ARG A 223 17.22 -10.49 -0.33
C ARG A 223 18.72 -10.58 -0.57
N LEU A 224 19.50 -9.86 0.26
CA LEU A 224 20.95 -9.80 0.11
C LEU A 224 21.53 -11.12 0.62
N THR A 225 20.85 -11.71 1.61
CA THR A 225 21.10 -13.02 2.18
C THR A 225 19.77 -13.77 2.37
N ASP A 226 19.85 -15.07 2.69
CA ASP A 226 18.69 -15.92 2.97
C ASP A 226 17.97 -15.55 4.29
N GLU A 227 18.55 -14.68 5.11
CA GLU A 227 18.09 -14.35 6.46
C GLU A 227 17.58 -12.89 6.62
N CYS A 228 17.76 -12.03 5.61
CA CYS A 228 17.41 -10.59 5.67
C CYS A 228 15.93 -10.33 6.07
N ASP A 229 14.99 -11.19 5.69
CA ASP A 229 13.55 -11.02 5.96
C ASP A 229 13.20 -11.08 7.46
N ARG A 230 14.13 -11.53 8.31
CA ARG A 230 13.92 -11.69 9.77
C ARG A 230 14.31 -10.44 10.57
N GLY A 231 14.83 -9.40 9.90
CA GLY A 231 15.24 -8.16 10.55
C GLY A 231 16.44 -8.34 11.49
N THR A 232 17.31 -9.31 11.19
CA THR A 232 18.42 -9.70 12.09
C THR A 232 19.81 -9.26 11.64
N ASP A 233 20.01 -8.60 10.50
CA ASP A 233 21.31 -8.01 10.12
C ASP A 233 21.17 -6.75 9.24
#